data_AF-A0A519BR08-F1
#
_entry.id   AF-A0A519BR08-F1
#
_cell.length_a   1.000
_cell.length_b   1.000
_cell.length_c   1.000
_cell.angle_alpha   90.00
_cell.angle_beta   90.00
_cell.angle_gamma   90.00
#
_symmetry.space_group_name_H-M   'P 1'
#
loop_
_entity.id
_entity.type
_entity.pdbx_description
1 polymer ?
#
loop_
_entity_poly.entity_id
_entity_poly.type
_entity_poly.pdbx_seq_one_letter_code
_entity_poly.pdbx_strand_id
1 'polypeptide(L)' 'MARLVVQNAVRQAVRDSGCNCAGNFSDALSERVSAMVKDAVTRAQANGRKTVQSRDL' A
#
# COMPACT_ATOMS: atom_id res chain seq x y z
N MET A 1 -3.58 9.01 -8.83
CA MET A 1 -3.70 7.62 -8.33
C MET A 1 -4.66 7.64 -7.15
N ALA A 2 -5.58 6.68 -7.08
CA ALA A 2 -6.53 6.63 -5.97
C ALA A 2 -5.82 6.30 -4.65
N ARG A 3 -6.37 6.79 -3.54
CA ARG A 3 -5.90 6.43 -2.20
C ARG A 3 -6.17 4.95 -1.94
N LEU A 4 -5.13 4.17 -1.64
CA LEU A 4 -5.22 2.71 -1.45
C LEU A 4 -5.34 2.30 0.03
N VAL A 5 -5.10 3.23 0.95
CA VAL A 5 -5.18 2.97 2.39
C VAL A 5 -6.24 3.85 3.07
N VAL A 6 -6.92 3.29 4.07
CA VAL A 6 -7.93 3.99 4.86
C VAL A 6 -7.23 4.72 6.00
N GLN A 7 -7.24 6.06 5.97
CA GLN A 7 -6.54 6.88 6.97
C GLN A 7 -6.93 6.59 8.41
N ASN A 8 -8.21 6.31 8.69
CA ASN A 8 -8.64 6.01 10.06
C ASN A 8 -7.98 4.71 10.58
N ALA A 9 -7.94 3.67 9.75
CA ALA A 9 -7.27 2.41 10.12
C ALA A 9 -5.77 2.60 10.35
N VAL A 10 -5.12 3.40 9.49
CA VAL A 10 -3.69 3.74 9.64
C VAL A 10 -3.44 4.50 10.94
N ARG A 11 -4.25 5.51 11.24
CA ARG A 11 -4.14 6.30 12.48
C ARG A 11 -4.34 5.42 13.71
N GLN A 12 -5.32 4.51 13.68
CA GLN A 12 -5.58 3.59 14.78
C GLN A 12 -4.37 2.68 15.03
N ALA A 13 -3.85 2.03 13.98
CA ALA A 13 -2.68 1.16 14.11
C ALA A 13 -1.44 1.87 14.68
N VAL A 14 -1.20 3.13 14.29
CA VAL A 14 -0.11 3.94 14.85
C VAL A 14 -0.35 4.30 16.32
N ARG A 15 -1.59 4.63 16.70
CA ARG A 15 -1.98 4.92 18.09
C ARG A 15 -1.89 3.69 19.00
N ASP A 16 -2.30 2.52 18.51
CA ASP A 16 -2.18 1.26 19.24
C ASP A 16 -0.70 0.91 19.53
N SER A 17 0.21 1.43 18.72
CA SER A 17 1.66 1.34 18.93
C SER A 17 2.22 2.43 19.88
N GLY A 18 1.36 3.21 20.55
CA GLY A 18 1.75 4.28 21.47
C GLY A 18 2.27 5.55 20.78
N CYS A 19 2.12 5.67 19.46
CA CYS A 19 2.65 6.78 18.66
C CYS A 19 1.54 7.71 18.15
N ASN A 20 1.90 8.97 17.86
CA ASN A 20 1.02 9.89 17.15
C ASN A 20 1.22 9.76 15.63
N CYS A 21 0.14 9.88 14.87
CA CYS A 21 0.17 9.79 13.41
C CYS A 21 0.06 11.20 12.80
N ALA A 22 1.07 11.60 12.02
CA ALA A 22 1.03 12.86 11.28
C ALA A 22 -0.08 12.85 10.22
N GLY A 23 -0.66 14.02 9.93
CA GLY A 23 -1.82 14.15 9.03
C GLY A 23 -1.55 13.62 7.61
N ASN A 24 -0.33 13.78 7.12
CA ASN A 24 0.14 13.38 5.79
C ASN A 24 0.67 11.93 5.73
N PHE A 25 0.81 11.23 6.85
CA PHE A 25 1.42 9.89 6.88
C PHE A 25 0.63 8.88 6.06
N SER A 26 -0.70 8.92 6.13
CA SER A 26 -1.58 8.03 5.36
C SER A 26 -1.45 8.23 3.85
N ASP A 27 -1.08 9.43 3.41
CA ASP A 27 -0.93 9.72 1.98
C ASP A 27 0.40 9.19 1.46
N ALA A 28 1.49 9.43 2.21
CA ALA A 28 2.79 8.84 1.92
C ALA A 28 2.76 7.30 1.94
N LEU A 29 2.03 6.70 2.88
CA LEU A 29 1.81 5.25 2.91
C LEU A 29 1.04 4.77 1.67
N SER A 30 0.01 5.52 1.25
CA SER A 30 -0.76 5.19 0.04
C SER A 30 0.12 5.17 -1.21
N GLU A 31 1.06 6.12 -1.32
CA GLU A 31 2.02 6.16 -2.43
C GLU A 31 2.94 4.95 -2.43
N ARG A 32 3.46 4.57 -1.25
CA ARG A 32 4.31 3.38 -1.08
C ARG A 32 3.59 2.10 -1.49
N VAL A 33 2.35 1.92 -1.03
CA VAL A 33 1.51 0.77 -1.41
C VAL A 33 1.22 0.78 -2.91
N SER A 34 0.98 1.95 -3.50
CA SER A 34 0.76 2.06 -4.95
C SER A 34 1.99 1.64 -5.75
N ALA A 35 3.20 1.97 -5.29
CA ALA A 35 4.44 1.51 -5.91
C ALA A 35 4.57 -0.03 -5.83
N MET A 36 4.33 -0.62 -4.66
CA MET A 36 4.34 -2.08 -4.49
C MET A 36 3.35 -2.79 -5.42
N VAL A 37 2.13 -2.25 -5.58
CA VAL A 37 1.13 -2.81 -6.49
C VAL A 37 1.59 -2.72 -7.94
N LYS A 38 2.23 -1.62 -8.36
CA LYS A 38 2.79 -1.49 -9.72
C LYS A 38 3.87 -2.53 -9.97
N ASP A 39 4.80 -2.70 -9.02
CA ASP A 39 5.87 -3.69 -9.13
C ASP A 39 5.30 -5.11 -9.24
N ALA A 40 4.28 -5.43 -8.43
CA ALA A 40 3.60 -6.72 -8.49
C ALA A 40 2.87 -6.94 -9.82
N VAL A 41 2.21 -5.92 -10.36
CA VAL A 41 1.61 -5.98 -11.71
C VAL A 41 2.67 -6.22 -12.77
N THR A 42 3.81 -5.53 -12.70
CA THR A 42 4.93 -5.73 -13.64
C THR A 42 5.47 -7.16 -13.57
N ARG A 43 5.65 -7.74 -12.39
CA ARG A 43 6.07 -9.14 -12.22
C ARG A 43 5.05 -10.12 -12.78
N ALA A 44 3.75 -9.88 -12.55
CA ALA A 44 2.70 -10.72 -13.11
C ALA A 44 2.71 -10.68 -14.65
N GLN A 45 2.79 -9.49 -15.23
CA GLN A 45 2.85 -9.27 -16.67
C GLN A 45 4.09 -9.89 -17.32
N ALA A 46 5.27 -9.75 -16.69
CA ALA A 46 6.52 -10.34 -17.17
C ALA A 46 6.45 -11.87 -17.24
N ASN A 47 5.62 -12.49 -16.40
CA ASN A 47 5.35 -13.93 -16.40
C ASN A 47 4.15 -14.33 -17.27
N GLY A 48 3.64 -13.44 -18.12
CA GLY A 48 2.49 -13.70 -18.99
C GLY A 48 1.15 -13.87 -18.26
N ARG A 49 1.07 -13.47 -16.98
CA ARG A 49 -0.13 -13.62 -16.15
C ARG A 49 -0.95 -12.34 -16.13
N LYS A 50 -2.29 -12.50 -16.15
CA LYS A 50 -3.26 -11.40 -15.95
C LYS A 50 -3.72 -11.26 -14.49
N THR A 51 -3.36 -12.23 -13.65
CA THR A 51 -3.71 -12.26 -12.23
C THR A 51 -2.47 -12.00 -11.40
N VAL A 52 -2.48 -10.91 -10.64
CA VAL A 52 -1.49 -10.63 -9.60
C VAL A 52 -1.72 -11.60 -8.44
N GLN A 53 -0.66 -12.22 -7.97
CA GLN A 53 -0.68 -13.24 -6.92
C GLN A 53 0.24 -12.83 -5.77
N SER A 54 0.14 -13.52 -4.63
CA SER A 54 0.97 -13.22 -3.45
C SER A 54 2.47 -13.27 -3.74
N ARG A 55 2.91 -14.13 -4.67
CA ARG A 55 4.32 -14.22 -5.12
C ARG A 55 4.81 -13.01 -5.93
N ASP A 56 3.90 -12.13 -6.35
CA ASP A 56 4.24 -10.93 -7.09
C ASP A 56 4.49 -9.74 -6.17
N LEU A 57 4.09 -9.79 -4.89
CA LEU A 57 4.35 -8.72 -3.93
C LEU A 57 5.84 -8.61 -3.60
#